data_AF-A0A9E2RBH8-F1
#
_entry.id   AF-A0A9E2RBH8-F1
#
_cell.length_a   1.000
_cell.length_b   1.000
_cell.length_c   1.000
_cell.angle_alpha   90.00
_cell.angle_beta   90.00
_cell.angle_gamma   90.00
#
_symmetry.space_group_name_H-M   'P 1'
#
loop_
_entity.id
_entity.type
_entity.pdbx_description
1 polymer ?
#
loop_
_entity_poly.entity_id
_entity_poly.type
_entity_poly.pdbx_seq_one_letter_code
_entity_poly.pdbx_strand_id
1 'polypeptide(L)' 'MSLNRSLKVSAKLTGKRSVMKRDERIAKMVADKKFDEKKGALGIPKTLVGKA' A
#
# COMPACT_ATOMS: atom_id res chain seq x y z
N MET A 1 -0.52 -8.49 -10.55
CA MET A 1 0.81 -8.46 -11.18
C MET A 1 1.45 -9.83 -10.98
N SER A 2 1.41 -10.69 -12.00
CA SER A 2 2.13 -11.98 -11.98
C SER A 2 3.57 -11.75 -12.46
N LEU A 3 4.53 -12.40 -11.81
CA LEU A 3 5.95 -12.33 -12.15
C LEU A 3 6.33 -13.46 -13.10
N ASN A 4 7.10 -13.13 -14.15
CA ASN A 4 7.64 -14.11 -15.12
C ASN A 4 8.53 -15.14 -14.39
N ARG A 5 8.52 -16.39 -14.85
CA ARG A 5 9.11 -17.55 -14.18
C ARG A 5 10.63 -17.44 -14.01
N SER A 6 11.32 -16.74 -14.92
CA SER A 6 12.75 -16.42 -14.83
C SER A 6 13.11 -15.42 -13.73
N LEU A 7 12.15 -14.59 -13.31
CA LEU A 7 12.30 -13.63 -12.21
C LEU A 7 11.95 -14.24 -10.85
N LYS A 8 11.46 -15.49 -10.81
CA LYS A 8 11.21 -16.25 -9.58
C LYS A 8 12.51 -16.92 -9.11
N VAL A 9 13.46 -16.12 -8.67
CA VAL A 9 14.61 -16.62 -7.90
C VAL A 9 14.12 -16.89 -6.47
N SER A 10 14.60 -17.94 -5.80
CA SER A 10 14.32 -18.26 -4.39
C SER A 10 14.89 -17.22 -3.40
N ALA A 11 15.31 -16.06 -3.89
CA ALA A 11 15.48 -14.88 -3.07
C ALA A 11 14.10 -14.48 -2.53
N LYS A 12 13.99 -14.17 -1.24
CA LYS A 12 12.79 -13.67 -0.56
C LYS A 12 12.39 -12.27 -1.07
N LEU A 13 12.20 -12.14 -2.38
CA LEU A 13 11.78 -10.95 -3.12
C LEU A 13 10.26 -10.77 -3.08
N THR A 14 9.53 -11.59 -2.31
CA THR A 14 8.31 -11.15 -1.63
C THR A 14 8.68 -10.10 -0.58
N GLY A 15 9.34 -9.02 -1.03
CA GLY A 15 9.82 -7.94 -0.22
C GLY A 15 8.63 -7.33 0.50
N LYS A 16 8.82 -7.11 1.80
CA LYS A 16 7.91 -6.32 2.64
C LYS A 16 7.42 -5.12 1.83
N ARG A 17 6.10 -4.99 1.66
CA ARG A 17 5.50 -3.87 0.93
C ARG A 17 5.92 -2.57 1.62
N SER A 18 6.54 -1.64 0.89
CA SER A 18 6.92 -0.35 1.46
C SER A 18 5.71 0.57 1.68
N VAL A 19 4.65 0.40 0.90
CA VAL A 19 3.44 1.24 0.91
C VAL A 19 2.20 0.35 1.00
N MET A 20 1.20 0.81 1.75
CA MET A 20 -0.09 0.15 1.90
C MET A 20 -0.92 0.17 0.59
N LYS A 21 -1.80 -0.82 0.40
CA LYS A 21 -2.80 -0.84 -0.70
C LYS A 21 -3.74 0.35 -0.57
N ARG A 22 -4.35 0.77 -1.68
CA ARG A 22 -5.26 1.92 -1.71
C ARG A 22 -6.34 1.87 -0.63
N ASP A 23 -6.99 0.73 -0.45
CA ASP A 23 -8.06 0.55 0.54
C ASP A 23 -7.52 0.62 1.98
N GLU A 24 -6.36 -0.02 2.22
CA GLU A 24 -5.63 0.06 3.50
C GLU A 24 -5.22 1.52 3.82
N ARG A 25 -4.89 2.33 2.80
CA ARG A 25 -4.57 3.76 2.96
C ARG A 25 -5.79 4.59 3.33
N ILE A 26 -6.92 4.36 2.65
CA ILE A 26 -8.17 5.06 2.94
C ILE A 26 -8.59 4.75 4.38
N ALA A 27 -8.62 3.48 4.78
CA ALA A 27 -8.97 3.07 6.14
C ALA A 27 -8.07 3.73 7.21
N LYS A 28 -6.75 3.75 6.98
CA LYS A 28 -5.82 4.42 7.90
C LYS A 28 -6.03 5.92 7.96
N MET A 29 -6.26 6.59 6.83
CA MET A 29 -6.45 8.04 6.82
C MET A 29 -7.82 8.47 7.36
N VAL A 30 -8.84 7.62 7.24
CA VAL A 30 -10.12 7.78 7.95
C VAL A 30 -9.90 7.66 9.46
N ALA A 31 -9.15 6.65 9.91
CA ALA A 31 -8.79 6.51 11.33
C ALA A 31 -8.00 7.72 11.86
N ASP A 32 -7.06 8.24 11.06
CA ASP A 32 -6.27 9.43 11.39
C ASP A 32 -7.06 10.76 11.25
N LYS A 33 -8.34 10.72 10.87
CA LYS A 33 -9.22 11.89 10.58
C LYS A 33 -8.62 12.85 9.54
N LYS A 34 -7.82 12.32 8.61
CA LYS A 34 -7.12 13.07 7.54
C LYS A 34 -7.72 12.82 6.15
N PHE A 35 -8.86 12.15 6.08
CA PHE A 35 -9.55 11.84 4.83
C PHE A 35 -11.03 12.23 4.91
N ASP A 36 -11.52 12.85 3.85
CA ASP A 36 -12.92 13.24 3.69
C ASP A 36 -13.50 12.42 2.52
N GLU A 37 -14.43 11.53 2.83
CA GLU A 37 -15.02 10.59 1.87
C GLU A 37 -15.70 11.31 0.69
N LYS A 38 -16.14 12.56 0.91
CA LYS A 38 -16.80 13.38 -0.12
C LYS A 38 -15.84 13.95 -1.16
N LYS A 39 -14.55 14.09 -0.83
CA LYS A 39 -13.52 14.63 -1.74
C LYS A 39 -12.94 13.59 -2.69
N GLY A 40 -13.30 12.32 -2.51
CA GLY A 40 -12.85 11.22 -3.35
C GLY A 40 -11.44 10.73 -3.03
N ALA A 41 -11.16 9.48 -3.38
CA ALA A 41 -9.93 8.78 -2.97
C ALA A 41 -8.70 9.01 -3.90
N LEU A 42 -8.78 9.95 -4.85
CA LEU A 42 -7.70 10.26 -5.77
C LEU A 42 -6.70 11.23 -5.12
N GLY A 43 -5.41 11.07 -5.41
CA GLY A 43 -4.37 11.96 -4.85
C GLY A 43 -3.94 11.68 -3.40
N ILE A 44 -4.46 10.63 -2.76
CA ILE A 44 -4.10 10.26 -1.38
C ILE A 44 -2.57 10.02 -1.25
N PRO A 45 -1.89 10.55 -0.21
CA PRO A 45 -0.47 10.38 0.00
C PRO A 45 -0.08 8.90 0.19
N LYS A 46 1.15 8.55 -0.19
CA LYS A 46 1.69 7.20 0.00
C LYS A 46 1.99 6.98 1.48
N THR A 47 1.10 6.28 2.18
CA THR A 47 1.30 5.92 3.58
C THR A 47 2.13 4.65 3.69
N LEU A 48 3.25 4.74 4.38
CA LEU A 48 4.18 3.64 4.59
C LEU A 48 3.57 2.53 5.45
N VAL A 49 3.98 1.30 5.18
CA VAL A 49 3.77 0.18 6.10
C VAL A 49 4.70 0.37 7.28
N GLY A 50 4.18 0.36 8.51
CA GLY A 50 4.99 0.52 9.72
C GLY A 50 6.13 -0.49 9.74
N LYS A 51 7.29 -0.09 10.30
CA LYS A 51 8.34 -1.07 10.59
C LYS A 51 7.84 -1.94 11.74
N ALA A 52 7.42 -3.16 11.40
CA ALA A 52 7.50 -4.30 12.32
C ALA A 52 8.94 -4.44 12.81
#